data_AF-A0A7V0Z0P2-F1
#
_entry.id   AF-A0A7V0Z0P2-F1
#
_cell.length_a   1.000
_cell.length_b   1.000
_cell.length_c   1.000
_cell.angle_alpha   90.00
_cell.angle_beta   90.00
_cell.angle_gamma   90.00
#
_symmetry.space_group_name_H-M   'P 1'
#
loop_
_entity.id
_entity.type
_entity.pdbx_description
1 polymer ?
#
loop_
_entity_poly.entity_id
_entity_poly.type
_entity_poly.pdbx_seq_one_letter_code
_entity_poly.pdbx_strand_id
1 'polypeptide(L)'
;MGIYRELYDFAAKAGALEGYVYPKEKVDPSYLPLWVGHLVEQYRQLPLEVREDFQSLCDGTLGRAIRSLIPLVGEDHEVIKKLKTMVEKLPSSPNDFNHGREDV
;
A
#
# COMPACT_ATOMS: atom_id res chain seq x y z
N MET A 1 -18.51 1.57 -11.50
CA MET A 1 -17.85 0.99 -12.70
C MET A 1 -17.80 -0.52 -12.46
N GLY A 2 -17.24 -1.35 -13.36
CA GLY A 2 -17.10 -2.78 -13.05
C GLY A 2 -16.08 -3.02 -11.94
N ILE A 3 -16.34 -3.92 -11.00
CA ILE A 3 -15.48 -4.20 -9.84
C ILE A 3 -14.02 -4.49 -10.23
N TYR A 4 -13.80 -5.22 -11.32
CA TYR A 4 -12.44 -5.53 -11.82
C TYR A 4 -11.65 -4.28 -12.22
N ARG A 5 -12.33 -3.26 -12.76
CA ARG A 5 -11.67 -2.00 -13.11
C ARG A 5 -11.27 -1.23 -11.86
N GLU A 6 -12.14 -1.22 -10.85
CA GLU A 6 -11.88 -0.53 -9.58
C GLU A 6 -10.74 -1.20 -8.82
N LEU A 7 -10.72 -2.54 -8.78
CA LEU A 7 -9.62 -3.32 -8.23
C LEU A 7 -8.30 -3.07 -8.99
N TYR A 8 -8.33 -3.10 -10.33
CA TYR A 8 -7.14 -2.82 -11.14
C TYR A 8 -6.60 -1.41 -10.89
N ASP A 9 -7.47 -0.39 -10.84
CA ASP A 9 -7.06 0.99 -10.61
C ASP A 9 -6.45 1.16 -9.20
N PHE A 10 -7.04 0.52 -8.19
CA PHE A 10 -6.47 0.47 -6.84
C PHE A 10 -5.07 -0.17 -6.85
N ALA A 11 -4.94 -1.38 -7.43
CA ALA A 11 -3.68 -2.11 -7.47
C ALA A 11 -2.59 -1.33 -8.22
N ALA A 12 -2.92 -0.69 -9.35
CA ALA A 12 -2.00 0.13 -10.12
C ALA A 12 -1.48 1.33 -9.29
N LYS A 13 -2.37 2.00 -8.56
CA LYS A 13 -1.98 3.14 -7.70
C LYS A 13 -1.18 2.71 -6.46
N ALA A 14 -1.51 1.55 -5.88
CA ALA A 14 -0.78 1.00 -4.75
C ALA A 14 0.66 0.61 -5.15
N GLY A 15 0.82 -0.09 -6.29
CA GLY A 15 2.13 -0.43 -6.83
C GLY A 15 2.93 0.81 -7.28
N ALA A 16 2.27 1.82 -7.86
CA ALA A 16 2.92 3.08 -8.19
C ALA A 16 3.40 3.85 -6.96
N LEU A 17 2.63 3.84 -5.86
CA LEU A 17 3.07 4.40 -4.58
C LEU A 17 4.29 3.65 -4.05
N GLU A 18 4.25 2.32 -4.02
CA GLU A 18 5.36 1.47 -3.60
C GLU A 18 6.64 1.83 -4.39
N GLY A 19 6.57 1.87 -5.72
CA GLY A 19 7.70 2.23 -6.57
C GLY A 19 8.18 3.67 -6.44
N TYR A 20 7.30 4.60 -6.07
CA TYR A 20 7.65 6.00 -5.82
C TYR A 20 8.47 6.14 -4.53
N VAL A 21 8.08 5.43 -3.48
CA VAL A 21 8.70 5.53 -2.14
C VAL A 21 9.82 4.52 -1.92
N TYR A 22 9.91 3.48 -2.75
CA TYR A 22 11.00 2.51 -2.73
C TYR A 22 12.34 3.26 -2.75
N PRO A 23 13.34 2.86 -1.94
CA PRO A 23 14.46 3.70 -1.51
C PRO A 23 15.06 4.55 -2.64
N LYS A 24 14.66 5.82 -2.67
CA LYS A 24 15.24 6.88 -3.49
C LYS A 24 15.77 7.95 -2.55
N GLU A 25 16.87 8.59 -2.95
CA GLU A 25 17.49 9.68 -2.18
C GLU A 25 16.57 10.90 -1.99
N LYS A 26 15.49 11.04 -2.78
CA LYS A 26 14.53 12.14 -2.68
C LYS A 26 13.10 11.69 -2.98
N VAL A 27 12.29 11.57 -1.93
CA VAL A 27 10.82 11.50 -2.00
C VAL A 27 10.29 12.89 -1.64
N ASP A 28 9.35 13.42 -2.41
CA ASP A 28 8.64 14.65 -2.03
C ASP A 28 7.41 14.27 -1.18
N PRO A 29 7.44 14.50 0.14
CA PRO A 29 6.37 14.09 1.02
C PRO A 29 5.08 14.90 0.83
N SER A 30 5.11 16.05 0.13
CA SER A 30 3.96 16.94 -0.02
C SER A 30 2.79 16.31 -0.79
N TYR A 31 3.08 15.36 -1.69
CA TYR A 31 2.06 14.67 -2.49
C TYR A 31 1.45 13.44 -1.78
N LEU A 32 2.12 12.91 -0.76
CA LEU A 32 1.71 11.67 -0.09
C LEU A 32 0.33 11.75 0.57
N PRO A 33 -0.07 12.84 1.28
CA PRO A 33 -1.36 12.90 1.94
C PRO A 33 -2.55 12.75 0.98
N LEU A 34 -2.47 13.38 -0.20
CA LEU A 34 -3.52 13.32 -1.21
C LEU A 34 -3.58 11.94 -1.86
N TRP A 35 -2.43 11.41 -2.27
CA TRP A 35 -2.36 10.08 -2.89
C TRP A 35 -2.90 9.00 -1.95
N VAL A 36 -2.42 8.98 -0.70
CA VAL A 36 -2.87 8.00 0.30
C VAL A 36 -4.34 8.22 0.67
N GLY A 37 -4.83 9.45 0.68
CA GLY A 37 -6.26 9.74 0.83
C GLY A 37 -7.10 9.03 -0.23
N HIS A 38 -6.75 9.19 -1.50
CA HIS A 38 -7.45 8.53 -2.60
C HIS A 38 -7.35 6.99 -2.52
N LEU A 39 -6.19 6.44 -2.13
CA LEU A 39 -6.04 4.99 -1.97
C LEU A 39 -6.97 4.44 -0.89
N VAL A 40 -7.05 5.11 0.27
CA VAL A 40 -7.95 4.69 1.37
C VAL A 40 -9.40 4.75 0.94
N GLU A 41 -9.81 5.80 0.23
CA GLU A 41 -11.16 5.91 -0.31
C GLU A 41 -11.47 4.77 -1.27
N GLN A 42 -10.58 4.49 -2.22
CA GLN A 42 -10.75 3.41 -3.18
C GLN A 42 -10.80 2.03 -2.53
N TYR A 43 -9.88 1.74 -1.59
CA TYR A 43 -9.88 0.49 -0.84
C TYR A 43 -11.22 0.28 -0.11
N ARG A 44 -11.77 1.33 0.53
CA ARG A 44 -13.05 1.25 1.24
C ARG A 44 -14.27 1.04 0.35
N GLN A 45 -14.19 1.39 -0.93
CA GLN A 45 -15.27 1.12 -1.89
C GLN A 45 -15.27 -0.35 -2.36
N LEU A 46 -14.16 -1.08 -2.18
CA LEU A 46 -14.10 -2.49 -2.53
C LEU A 46 -14.93 -3.34 -1.54
N PRO A 47 -15.76 -4.29 -2.03
CA PRO A 47 -16.45 -5.26 -1.19
C PRO A 47 -15.48 -5.97 -0.24
N LEU A 48 -15.97 -6.37 0.94
CA LEU A 48 -15.15 -7.03 1.95
C LEU A 48 -14.50 -8.31 1.39
N GLU A 49 -15.28 -9.16 0.72
CA GLU A 49 -14.81 -10.39 0.08
C GLU A 49 -13.62 -10.14 -0.87
N VAL A 50 -13.68 -9.08 -1.67
CA VAL A 50 -12.59 -8.72 -2.59
C VAL A 50 -11.35 -8.29 -1.81
N ARG A 51 -11.51 -7.51 -0.74
CA ARG A 51 -10.38 -7.09 0.11
C ARG A 51 -9.71 -8.28 0.78
N GLU A 52 -10.48 -9.24 1.25
CA GLU A 52 -9.98 -10.49 1.84
C GLU A 52 -9.19 -11.30 0.80
N ASP A 53 -9.69 -11.40 -0.44
CA ASP A 53 -9.06 -12.16 -1.53
C ASP A 53 -7.64 -11.68 -1.89
N PHE A 54 -7.36 -10.37 -1.81
CA PHE A 54 -6.04 -9.81 -2.11
C PHE A 54 -5.26 -9.31 -0.89
N GLN A 55 -5.74 -9.53 0.34
CA GLN A 55 -5.16 -8.91 1.54
C GLN A 55 -3.65 -9.18 1.69
N SER A 56 -3.20 -10.40 1.41
CA SER A 56 -1.77 -10.77 1.45
C SER A 56 -0.92 -9.99 0.44
N LEU A 57 -1.45 -9.72 -0.76
CA LEU A 57 -0.81 -8.90 -1.78
C LEU A 57 -0.78 -7.42 -1.34
N CYS A 58 -1.86 -6.95 -0.70
CA CYS A 58 -1.95 -5.60 -0.15
C CYS A 58 -0.90 -5.38 0.95
N ASP A 59 -0.80 -6.32 1.89
CA ASP A 59 0.18 -6.34 2.97
C ASP A 59 1.61 -6.26 2.44
N GLY A 60 1.92 -7.01 1.37
CA GLY A 60 3.22 -6.93 0.71
C GLY A 60 3.50 -5.55 0.11
N THR A 61 2.64 -5.10 -0.81
CA THR A 61 2.88 -3.85 -1.57
C THR A 61 2.81 -2.60 -0.70
N LEU A 62 1.72 -2.41 0.04
CA LEU A 62 1.59 -1.24 0.90
C LEU A 62 2.46 -1.35 2.15
N GLY A 63 2.71 -2.55 2.65
CA GLY A 63 3.61 -2.74 3.78
C GLY A 63 5.06 -2.38 3.44
N ARG A 64 5.56 -2.74 2.25
CA ARG A 64 6.89 -2.27 1.80
C ARG A 64 6.92 -0.76 1.60
N ALA A 65 5.84 -0.17 1.08
CA ALA A 65 5.71 1.28 0.99
C ALA A 65 5.79 1.97 2.36
N ILE A 66 5.07 1.43 3.37
CA ILE A 66 5.13 1.90 4.76
C ILE A 66 6.56 1.81 5.30
N ARG A 67 7.24 0.68 5.10
CA ARG A 67 8.62 0.49 5.56
C ARG A 67 9.59 1.47 4.93
N SER A 68 9.40 1.84 3.67
CA SER A 68 10.24 2.85 3.01
C SER A 68 9.96 4.27 3.51
N LEU A 69 8.72 4.56 3.90
CA LEU A 69 8.30 5.88 4.35
C LEU A 69 8.65 6.17 5.81
N ILE A 70 8.62 5.18 6.70
CA ILE A 70 8.89 5.37 8.14
C ILE A 70 10.20 6.13 8.40
N PRO A 71 11.35 5.79 7.78
CA PRO A 71 12.59 6.54 7.96
C PRO A 71 12.54 8.00 7.46
N LEU A 72 11.63 8.32 6.55
CA LEU A 72 11.54 9.63 5.89
C LEU A 72 10.60 10.60 6.63
N VAL A 73 9.47 10.10 7.13
CA VAL A 73 8.40 10.93 7.73
C VAL A 73 8.12 10.61 9.19
N GLY A 74 8.63 9.49 9.71
CA GLY A 74 8.36 9.00 11.06
C GLY A 74 7.13 8.10 11.16
N GLU A 75 7.14 7.19 12.14
CA GLU A 75 6.10 6.18 12.39
C GLU A 75 4.72 6.81 12.69
N ASP A 76 4.70 7.94 13.38
CA ASP A 76 3.48 8.62 13.84
C ASP A 76 2.89 9.59 12.81
N HIS A 77 3.47 9.68 11.62
CA HIS A 77 2.98 10.56 10.57
C HIS A 77 1.60 10.10 10.06
N GLU A 78 0.71 11.04 9.77
CA GLU A 78 -0.68 10.76 9.36
C GLU A 78 -0.78 9.86 8.12
N VAL A 79 0.16 9.98 7.18
CA VAL A 79 0.26 9.09 6.01
C VAL A 79 0.48 7.63 6.42
N ILE A 80 1.36 7.38 7.40
CA ILE A 80 1.64 6.03 7.89
C ILE A 80 0.40 5.45 8.57
N LYS A 81 -0.26 6.24 9.42
CA LYS A 81 -1.51 5.82 10.08
C LYS A 81 -2.58 5.43 9.07
N LYS A 82 -2.77 6.23 8.00
CA LYS A 82 -3.73 5.94 6.93
C LYS A 82 -3.39 4.67 6.16
N LEU A 83 -2.12 4.48 5.77
CA LEU A 83 -1.69 3.28 5.06
C LEU A 83 -1.90 2.01 5.91
N LYS A 84 -1.64 2.09 7.22
CA LYS A 84 -1.89 0.99 8.17
C LYS A 84 -3.35 0.57 8.27
N THR A 85 -4.31 1.39 7.83
CA THR A 85 -5.73 0.98 7.82
C THR A 85 -6.08 -0.01 6.70
N MET A 86 -5.17 -0.25 5.76
CA MET A 86 -5.37 -1.14 4.61
C MET A 86 -4.54 -2.43 4.68
N VAL A 87 -3.66 -2.56 5.67
CA VAL A 87 -2.76 -3.70 5.84
C VAL A 87 -2.97 -4.36 7.19
N GLU A 88 -2.87 -5.68 7.24
CA GLU A 88 -2.95 -6.46 8.47
C GLU A 88 -1.57 -6.86 8.97
N LYS A 89 -0.64 -7.15 8.06
CA LYS A 89 0.73 -7.52 8.37
C LYS A 89 1.71 -6.60 7.67
N LEU A 90 2.77 -6.22 8.39
CA LEU A 90 3.89 -5.48 7.82
C LEU A 90 5.04 -6.42 7.49
N PRO A 91 5.65 -6.30 6.30
CA PRO A 91 6.89 -6.99 5.99
C PRO A 91 8.00 -6.58 6.96
N SER A 92 9.05 -7.39 7.01
CA SER A 92 10.22 -7.12 7.86
C SER A 92 11.02 -5.89 7.39
N SER A 93 11.01 -5.61 6.08
CA SER A 93 11.77 -4.51 5.48
C SER A 93 11.16 -4.04 4.14
N PRO A 94 11.61 -2.90 3.58
CA PRO A 94 11.26 -2.48 2.22
C PRO A 94 11.63 -3.49 1.12
N ASN A 95 12.57 -4.39 1.39
CA ASN A 95 13.10 -5.36 0.43
C ASN A 95 12.52 -6.76 0.62
N ASP A 96 11.48 -6.89 1.46
CA ASP A 96 10.82 -8.16 1.74
C ASP A 96 9.83 -8.51 0.63
N PHE A 97 10.38 -9.02 -0.47
CA PHE A 97 9.63 -9.52 -1.61
C PHE A 97 9.37 -11.02 -1.50
N ASN A 98 9.37 -11.61 -0.31
CA ASN A 98 8.96 -13.00 -0.17
C ASN A 98 7.49 -13.12 -0.54
N HIS A 99 7.23 -13.62 -1.75
CA HIS A 99 5.90 -13.98 -2.17
C HIS A 99 5.63 -15.31 -1.47
N GLY A 100 4.77 -15.30 -0.46
CA GLY A 100 4.11 -16.51 -0.01
C GLY A 100 3.20 -17.02 -1.14
N ARG A 101 3.80 -17.56 -2.20
CA ARG A 101 3.12 -18.58 -2.99
C ARG A 101 3.12 -19.79 -2.08
N GLU A 102 2.09 -19.93 -1.27
CA GLU A 102 1.65 -21.27 -0.93
C GLU A 102 1.31 -21.93 -2.26
N ASP A 103 1.97 -23.05 -2.50
CA ASP A 103 1.99 -23.78 -3.75
C ASP A 103 0.55 -24.04 -4.26
N VAL A 104 0.26 -23.56 -5.47
CA VAL A 104 -0.81 -24.11 -6.31
C VAL A 104 -0.19 -25.02 -7.33
#